data_AF-A0A8C2LRX3-F1
#
_entry.id   AF-A0A8C2LRX3-F1
#
_cell.length_a   1.000
_cell.length_b   1.000
_cell.length_c   1.000
_cell.angle_alpha   90.00
_cell.angle_beta   90.00
_cell.angle_gamma   90.00
#
_symmetry.space_group_name_H-M   'P 1'
#
loop_
_entity.id
_entity.type
_entity.pdbx_description
1 polymer ?
#
loop_
_entity_poly.entity_id
_entity_poly.type
_entity_poly.pdbx_seq_one_letter_code
_entity_poly.pdbx_strand_id
1 'polypeptide(L)'
;WSYLSLLPVILALWAIAGIWLVFAIAVANRSVDLKKGFPFISNCGSYAPQSCIFGQILNTGAALAIWICIVRYHQLRDWGVKKWQNQLILWAGLLCALGTSIVGNFQ
;
A
#
# COMPACT_ATOMS: atom_id res chain seq x y z
N TRP A 1 22.27 0.58 8.26
CA TRP A 1 21.02 0.21 8.94
C TRP A 1 20.06 1.37 9.15
N SER A 2 20.50 2.58 9.52
CA SER A 2 19.59 3.70 9.84
C SER A 2 18.61 4.11 8.72
N TYR A 3 19.06 4.15 7.46
CA TYR A 3 18.20 4.50 6.31
C TYR A 3 17.11 3.45 6.01
N LEU A 4 17.37 2.17 6.32
CA LEU A 4 16.40 1.08 6.09
C LEU A 4 15.24 1.13 7.09
N SER A 5 15.46 1.69 8.28
CA SER A 5 14.40 1.90 9.28
C SER A 5 13.37 2.94 8.85
N LEU A 6 13.68 3.80 7.87
CA LEU A 6 12.76 4.81 7.37
C LEU A 6 11.75 4.26 6.36
N LEU A 7 12.01 3.10 5.76
CA LEU A 7 11.11 2.47 4.79
C LEU A 7 9.66 2.32 5.27
N PRO A 8 9.36 1.78 6.47
CA PRO A 8 7.99 1.72 6.97
C PRO A 8 7.36 3.10 7.20
N VAL A 9 8.16 4.11 7.57
CA VAL A 9 7.68 5.49 7.70
C VAL A 9 7.34 6.07 6.33
N ILE A 10 8.19 5.86 5.33
CA ILE A 10 7.95 6.26 3.94
C ILE A 10 6.68 5.59 3.40
N LEU A 11 6.49 4.29 3.64
CA LEU A 11 5.28 3.58 3.25
C LEU A 11 4.03 4.19 3.90
N ALA A 12 4.08 4.50 5.20
CA ALA A 12 2.95 5.10 5.91
C ALA A 12 2.61 6.49 5.36
N LEU A 13 3.62 7.35 5.15
CA LEU A 13 3.42 8.67 4.55
C LEU A 13 2.88 8.57 3.12
N TRP A 14 3.37 7.62 2.33
CA TRP A 14 2.90 7.36 0.97
C TRP A 14 1.43 6.92 0.96
N ALA A 15 1.04 6.00 1.85
CA ALA A 15 -0.33 5.55 1.97
C ALA A 15 -1.29 6.68 2.40
N ILE A 16 -0.89 7.47 3.40
CA ILE A 16 -1.68 8.62 3.86
C ILE A 16 -1.85 9.63 2.72
N ALA A 17 -0.76 10.02 2.07
CA ALA A 17 -0.79 10.96 0.95
C ALA A 17 -1.67 10.43 -0.19
N GLY A 18 -1.58 9.13 -0.50
CA GLY A 18 -2.38 8.49 -1.54
C GLY A 18 -3.88 8.50 -1.26
N ILE A 19 -4.30 8.20 -0.02
CA ILE A 19 -5.71 8.23 0.39
C ILE A 19 -6.28 9.65 0.22
N TRP A 20 -5.56 10.66 0.72
CA TRP A 20 -6.00 12.05 0.62
C TRP A 20 -6.00 12.56 -0.83
N LEU A 21 -5.02 12.17 -1.64
CA LEU A 21 -4.95 12.55 -3.04
C LEU A 21 -6.17 12.04 -3.83
N VAL A 22 -6.50 10.76 -3.69
CA VAL A 22 -7.65 10.16 -4.39
C VAL A 22 -8.97 10.77 -3.92
N PHE A 23 -9.12 10.99 -2.62
CA PHE A 23 -10.28 11.69 -2.07
C PHE A 23 -10.42 13.12 -2.62
N ALA A 24 -9.33 13.90 -2.64
CA ALA A 24 -9.35 15.27 -3.14
C ALA A 24 -9.74 15.34 -4.62
N ILE A 25 -9.19 14.44 -5.45
CA ILE A 25 -9.52 14.36 -6.88
C ILE A 25 -11.00 13.95 -7.08
N ALA A 26 -11.50 12.99 -6.30
CA ALA A 26 -12.88 12.56 -6.38
C ALA A 26 -13.86 13.70 -6.03
N VAL A 27 -13.55 14.47 -4.99
CA VAL A 27 -14.34 15.65 -4.61
C VAL A 27 -14.28 16.73 -5.69
N ALA A 28 -13.08 17.01 -6.24
CA ALA A 28 -12.90 18.01 -7.29
C ALA A 28 -13.66 17.65 -8.58
N ASN A 29 -13.70 16.37 -8.94
CA ASN A 29 -14.42 15.87 -10.11
C ASN A 29 -15.93 15.67 -9.87
N ARG A 30 -16.45 15.99 -8.67
CA ARG A 30 -17.83 15.73 -8.26
C ARG A 30 -18.29 14.29 -8.47
N SER A 31 -17.36 13.33 -8.45
CA SER A 31 -17.68 11.90 -8.57
C SER A 31 -18.20 11.30 -7.26
N VAL A 32 -18.05 12.02 -6.15
CA VAL A 32 -18.56 11.64 -4.83
C VAL A 32 -19.47 12.72 -4.25
N ASP A 33 -20.59 12.28 -3.69
CA ASP A 33 -21.65 13.16 -3.21
C ASP A 33 -21.56 13.32 -1.68
N LEU A 34 -20.85 14.35 -1.23
CA LEU A 34 -20.61 14.61 0.21
C LEU A 34 -21.91 14.88 1.00
N LYS A 35 -23.02 15.19 0.31
CA LYS A 35 -24.33 15.40 0.92
C LYS A 35 -24.99 14.11 1.39
N LYS A 36 -24.64 12.96 0.81
CA LYS A 36 -25.17 11.64 1.20
C LYS A 36 -24.37 11.00 2.35
N GLY A 37 -23.16 11.49 2.61
CA GLY A 37 -22.27 10.99 3.66
C GLY A 37 -20.80 11.06 3.27
N PHE A 38 -19.93 10.51 4.13
CA PHE A 38 -18.50 10.37 3.82
C PHE A 38 -18.29 9.21 2.84
N PRO A 39 -17.77 9.45 1.62
CA PRO A 39 -17.61 8.42 0.61
C PRO A 39 -16.50 7.44 0.98
N PHE A 40 -16.70 6.16 0.66
CA PHE A 40 -15.66 5.14 0.80
C PHE A 40 -14.52 5.40 -0.20
N ILE A 41 -13.28 5.06 0.20
CA ILE A 41 -12.08 5.20 -0.63
C ILE A 41 -12.20 4.40 -1.93
N SER A 42 -12.82 3.22 -1.87
CA SER A 42 -13.11 2.39 -3.05
C SER A 42 -13.94 3.14 -4.10
N ASN A 43 -14.93 3.93 -3.67
CA ASN A 43 -15.78 4.74 -4.55
C ASN A 43 -15.02 5.95 -5.12
N CYS A 44 -14.13 6.55 -4.33
CA CYS A 44 -13.26 7.64 -4.77
C CYS A 44 -12.26 7.17 -5.84
N GLY A 45 -11.95 5.88 -5.90
CA GLY A 45 -11.05 5.31 -6.89
C GLY A 45 -11.76 4.66 -8.08
N SER A 46 -13.08 4.66 -8.21
CA SER A 46 -13.76 3.79 -9.20
C SER A 46 -13.72 4.30 -10.64
N TYR A 47 -13.59 5.61 -10.85
CA TYR A 47 -13.72 6.22 -12.19
C TYR A 47 -12.38 6.72 -12.71
N ALA A 48 -12.18 6.69 -14.02
CA ALA A 48 -11.03 7.36 -14.65
C ALA A 48 -11.15 8.88 -14.48
N PRO A 49 -10.06 9.62 -14.21
CA PRO A 49 -8.64 9.21 -14.10
C PRO A 49 -8.20 8.72 -12.69
N GLN A 50 -9.12 8.70 -11.73
CA GLN A 50 -8.90 8.47 -10.29
C GLN A 50 -8.41 7.04 -10.01
N SER A 51 -9.03 6.06 -10.69
CA SER A 51 -8.67 4.63 -10.62
C SER A 51 -7.23 4.38 -11.03
N CYS A 52 -6.77 5.00 -12.11
CA CYS A 52 -5.39 4.84 -12.59
C CYS A 52 -4.38 5.38 -11.57
N ILE A 53 -4.65 6.55 -10.98
CA ILE A 53 -3.80 7.15 -9.95
C ILE A 53 -3.78 6.28 -8.69
N PHE A 54 -4.95 5.81 -8.25
CA PHE A 54 -5.06 4.89 -7.11
C PHE A 54 -4.30 3.59 -7.36
N GLY A 55 -4.40 3.02 -8.56
CA GLY A 55 -3.63 1.86 -8.99
C GLY A 55 -2.12 2.06 -8.89
N GLN A 56 -1.62 3.22 -9.35
CA GLN A 56 -0.20 3.56 -9.22
C GLN A 56 0.25 3.71 -7.76
N ILE A 57 -0.58 4.34 -6.92
CA ILE A 57 -0.32 4.46 -5.48
C ILE A 57 -0.21 3.07 -4.85
N LEU A 58 -1.16 2.18 -5.12
CA LEU A 58 -1.19 0.82 -4.59
C LEU A 58 -0.02 -0.02 -5.09
N ASN A 59 0.29 0.01 -6.37
CA ASN A 59 1.42 -0.73 -6.95
C ASN A 59 2.77 -0.25 -6.36
N THR A 60 2.93 1.06 -6.17
CA THR A 60 4.13 1.63 -5.52
C THR A 60 4.21 1.19 -4.05
N GLY A 61 3.09 1.21 -3.34
CA GLY A 61 3.00 0.72 -1.96
C GLY A 61 3.32 -0.77 -1.84
N ALA A 62 2.83 -1.59 -2.78
CA ALA A 62 3.13 -3.02 -2.83
C ALA A 62 4.63 -3.29 -3.03
N ALA A 63 5.29 -2.54 -3.92
CA ALA A 63 6.74 -2.65 -4.13
C ALA A 63 7.53 -2.28 -2.85
N LEU A 64 7.14 -1.20 -2.16
CA LEU A 64 7.74 -0.80 -0.89
C LEU A 64 7.52 -1.86 0.20
N ALA A 65 6.32 -2.46 0.27
CA ALA A 65 6.01 -3.53 1.22
C ALA A 65 6.87 -4.77 0.99
N ILE A 66 7.06 -5.20 -0.27
CA ILE A 66 7.98 -6.31 -0.62
C ILE A 66 9.39 -6.01 -0.10
N TRP A 67 9.88 -4.79 -0.33
CA TRP A 67 11.21 -4.39 0.11
C TRP A 67 11.34 -4.42 1.65
N ILE A 68 10.33 -3.95 2.37
CA ILE A 68 10.27 -4.03 3.84
C ILE A 68 10.29 -5.48 4.32
N CYS A 69 9.53 -6.37 3.69
CA CYS A 69 9.51 -7.80 4.04
C CYS A 69 10.87 -8.46 3.84
N ILE A 70 11.58 -8.14 2.76
CA ILE A 70 12.93 -8.67 2.50
C ILE A 70 13.93 -8.16 3.56
N VAL A 71 13.91 -6.86 3.86
CA VAL A 71 14.78 -6.27 4.89
C VAL A 71 14.49 -6.90 6.25
N ARG A 72 13.20 -7.09 6.59
CA ARG A 72 12.79 -7.70 7.86
C ARG A 72 13.21 -9.17 7.93
N TYR A 73 13.16 -9.90 6.81
CA TYR A 73 13.65 -11.27 6.73
C TYR A 73 15.14 -11.36 7.07
N HIS A 74 15.96 -10.45 6.53
CA HIS A 74 17.38 -10.37 6.84
C HIS A 74 17.64 -10.02 8.32
N GLN A 75 16.92 -9.02 8.87
CA GLN A 75 17.03 -8.67 10.29
C GLN A 75 16.72 -9.85 11.22
N LEU A 76 15.63 -10.58 10.95
CA LEU A 76 15.23 -11.72 11.77
C LEU A 76 16.21 -12.90 11.65
N ARG A 77 16.83 -13.07 10.48
CA ARG A 77 17.90 -14.05 10.28
C ARG A 77 19.12 -13.71 11.15
N ASP A 78 19.51 -12.44 11.19
CA ASP A 78 20.66 -11.97 11.98
C ASP A 78 20.38 -12.04 13.49
N TRP A 79 19.11 -11.92 13.91
CA TRP A 79 18.67 -12.15 15.30
C TRP A 79 18.52 -13.62 15.70
N GLY A 80 18.82 -14.57 14.81
CA GLY A 80 18.79 -16.01 15.13
C GLY A 80 17.39 -16.63 15.17
N VAL A 81 16.38 -15.99 14.56
CA VAL A 81 15.03 -16.56 14.47
C VAL A 81 15.02 -17.83 13.60
N LYS A 82 14.21 -18.82 13.98
CA LYS A 82 14.10 -20.09 13.24
C LYS A 82 13.72 -19.83 11.79
N LYS A 83 14.41 -20.51 10.85
CA LYS A 83 14.22 -20.36 9.40
C LYS A 83 12.75 -20.49 8.97
N TRP A 84 12.01 -21.44 9.55
CA TRP A 84 10.60 -21.67 9.24
C TRP A 84 9.71 -20.46 9.55
N GLN A 85 9.81 -19.91 10.76
CA GLN A 85 9.01 -18.75 11.18
C GLN A 85 9.34 -17.51 10.32
N ASN A 86 10.63 -17.31 10.03
CA ASN A 86 11.07 -16.20 9.21
C ASN A 86 10.56 -16.32 7.75
N GLN A 87 10.57 -17.53 7.19
CA GLN A 87 10.00 -17.82 5.87
C GLN A 87 8.49 -17.61 5.82
N LEU A 88 7.74 -18.07 6.83
CA LEU A 88 6.29 -17.85 6.91
C LEU A 88 5.92 -16.36 6.89
N ILE A 89 6.64 -15.54 7.65
CA ILE A 89 6.42 -14.07 7.69
C ILE A 89 6.70 -13.45 6.32
N LEU A 90 7.78 -13.86 5.66
CA LEU A 90 8.13 -13.38 4.32
C LEU A 90 7.02 -13.72 3.31
N TRP A 91 6.61 -14.99 3.25
CA TRP A 91 5.57 -15.44 2.31
C TRP A 91 4.22 -14.77 2.56
N ALA A 92 3.81 -14.62 3.81
CA ALA A 92 2.58 -13.90 4.17
C ALA A 92 2.65 -12.42 3.73
N GLY A 93 3.79 -11.76 3.93
CA GLY A 93 4.01 -10.38 3.49
C GLY A 93 3.99 -10.23 1.97
N LEU A 94 4.64 -11.15 1.24
CA LEU A 94 4.61 -11.17 -0.23
C LEU A 94 3.19 -11.40 -0.76
N LEU A 95 2.43 -12.31 -0.16
CA LEU A 95 1.02 -12.55 -0.53
C LEU A 95 0.17 -11.28 -0.33
N CYS A 96 0.39 -10.56 0.77
CA CYS A 96 -0.30 -9.29 1.03
C CYS A 96 0.02 -8.25 -0.06
N ALA A 97 1.31 -8.07 -0.39
CA ALA A 97 1.73 -7.14 -1.44
C ALA A 97 1.19 -7.52 -2.82
N LEU A 98 1.13 -8.81 -3.15
CA LEU A 98 0.49 -9.31 -4.37
C LEU A 98 -1.00 -8.96 -4.39
N GLY A 99 -1.72 -9.18 -3.29
CA GLY A 99 -3.12 -8.77 -3.17
C GLY A 99 -3.32 -7.27 -3.39
N THR A 100 -2.45 -6.43 -2.81
CA THR A 100 -2.46 -4.98 -3.04
C THR A 100 -2.24 -4.61 -4.51
N SER A 101 -1.29 -5.28 -5.19
CA SER A 101 -1.04 -5.07 -6.62
C SER A 101 -2.22 -5.50 -7.49
N ILE A 102 -2.87 -6.63 -7.18
CA ILE A 102 -4.06 -7.08 -7.90
C ILE A 102 -5.17 -6.05 -7.77
N VAL A 103 -5.45 -5.55 -6.56
CA VAL A 103 -6.47 -4.49 -6.34
C VAL A 103 -6.12 -3.21 -7.11
N GLY A 104 -4.83 -2.87 -7.24
CA GLY A 104 -4.38 -1.70 -7.99
C GLY A 104 -4.51 -1.81 -9.51
N ASN A 105 -4.56 -3.02 -10.07
CA ASN A 105 -4.67 -3.24 -11.52
C ASN A 105 -6.05 -3.75 -11.96
N PHE A 106 -6.77 -4.45 -11.08
CA PHE A 106 -8.09 -5.03 -11.29
C PHE A 106 -9.07 -4.43 -10.29
N GLN A 107 -9.37 -3.15 -10.53
CA GLN A 107 -10.25 -2.34 -9.69
C GLN A 107 -11.70 -2.37 -10.16
#